data_AF-A0AA39IYR7-F1
#
_entry.id   AF-A0AA39IYR7-F1
#
_cell.length_a   1.000
_cell.length_b   1.000
_cell.length_c   1.000
_cell.angle_alpha   90.00
_cell.angle_beta   90.00
_cell.angle_gamma   90.00
#
_symmetry.space_group_name_H-M   'P 1'
#
loop_
_entity.id
_entity.type
_entity.pdbx_description
1 polymer ?
#
loop_
_entity_poly.entity_id
_entity_poly.type
_entity_poly.pdbx_seq_one_letter_code
_entity_poly.pdbx_strand_id
1 'polypeptide(L)'
;MHEWKHEETLQDLRESNLLNQEYSEIITLLQEWNQTKISDAGGLEVWQVLPAKDCAAHNLVTIALEGLKEQEKCTLTLYLWSGCCMHKDQKSFQGGNAAMMASWKELSLLGPILLANKYNAQAIHWILSSEKGSKPVDDSEIATLETSTCGGAKAAALSDAIFNNRFNKKGQPDTHVYYFIEELGQEFWCFPQTNNTCFGSYSKVAGELVTQRQKYIELEFMKDKKTTSAWTNIELNMYNALKDPTTLTELTILALYQQVITHPYMHLVRGPGAKNLNILDVGPLHVEVRDLCQKIIDNPDLVPPFKCDPESYIEAALDGKKWE
;
A
#
# COMPACT_ATOMS: atom_id res chain seq x y z
N MET A 1 2.12 -14.67 -18.51
CA MET A 1 1.06 -13.63 -18.51
C MET A 1 1.45 -12.42 -19.36
N HIS A 2 2.70 -11.94 -19.32
CA HIS A 2 3.20 -10.85 -20.16
C HIS A 2 3.24 -11.22 -21.65
N GLU A 3 3.82 -12.37 -22.00
CA GLU A 3 3.90 -12.87 -23.39
C GLU A 3 2.52 -13.08 -24.01
N TRP A 4 1.63 -13.78 -23.30
CA TRP A 4 0.26 -14.01 -23.78
C TRP A 4 -0.49 -12.71 -24.08
N LYS A 5 -0.41 -11.69 -23.21
CA LYS A 5 -1.09 -10.40 -23.46
C LYS A 5 -0.48 -9.64 -24.64
N HIS A 6 0.83 -9.75 -24.82
CA HIS A 6 1.53 -9.17 -25.96
C HIS A 6 1.08 -9.82 -27.27
N GLU A 7 1.01 -11.15 -27.30
CA GLU A 7 0.55 -11.93 -28.46
C GLU A 7 -0.91 -11.63 -28.82
N GLU A 8 -1.82 -11.59 -27.84
CA GLU A 8 -3.25 -11.29 -28.08
C GLU A 8 -3.46 -9.87 -28.60
N THR A 9 -2.75 -8.87 -28.07
CA THR A 9 -2.90 -7.49 -28.57
C THR A 9 -2.32 -7.33 -29.97
N LEU A 10 -1.21 -8.02 -30.26
CA LEU A 10 -0.67 -8.08 -31.62
C LEU A 10 -1.69 -8.72 -32.56
N GLN A 11 -2.40 -9.75 -32.12
CA GLN A 11 -3.48 -10.37 -32.87
C GLN A 11 -4.66 -9.40 -33.12
N ASP A 12 -5.17 -8.73 -32.09
CA ASP A 12 -6.26 -7.76 -32.21
C ASP A 12 -5.92 -6.60 -33.15
N LEU A 13 -4.69 -6.07 -33.06
CA LEU A 13 -4.20 -5.01 -33.95
C LEU A 13 -4.02 -5.50 -35.39
N ARG A 14 -3.59 -6.76 -35.58
CA ARG A 14 -3.51 -7.38 -36.90
C ARG A 14 -4.88 -7.49 -37.54
N GLU A 15 -5.86 -8.01 -36.81
CA GLU A 15 -7.24 -8.17 -37.28
C GLU A 15 -7.89 -6.81 -37.59
N SER A 16 -7.69 -5.81 -36.73
CA SER A 16 -8.24 -4.46 -36.91
C SER A 16 -7.64 -3.72 -38.11
N ASN A 17 -6.35 -3.91 -38.39
CA ASN A 17 -5.70 -3.29 -39.55
C ASN A 17 -6.17 -3.93 -40.86
N LEU A 18 -6.30 -5.26 -40.89
CA LEU A 18 -6.82 -5.99 -42.05
C LEU A 18 -8.27 -5.60 -42.40
N LEU A 19 -9.09 -5.28 -41.40
CA LEU A 19 -10.48 -4.83 -41.62
C LEU A 19 -10.58 -3.43 -42.25
N ASN A 20 -9.51 -2.63 -42.18
CA ASN A 20 -9.49 -1.25 -42.67
C ASN A 20 -8.78 -1.09 -44.04
N GLN A 21 -8.21 -2.15 -44.59
CA GLN A 21 -7.56 -2.14 -45.91
C GLN A 21 -8.55 -2.46 -47.04
N GLU A 22 -8.28 -1.95 -48.25
CA GLU A 22 -9.08 -2.33 -49.41
C GLU A 22 -8.86 -3.80 -49.77
N TYR A 23 -9.94 -4.47 -50.18
CA TYR A 23 -9.94 -5.91 -50.49
C TYR A 23 -8.92 -6.30 -51.57
N SER A 24 -8.64 -5.39 -52.52
CA SER A 24 -7.61 -5.55 -53.55
C SER A 24 -6.19 -5.61 -52.98
N GLU A 25 -5.86 -4.74 -52.01
CA GLU A 25 -4.55 -4.68 -51.36
C GLU A 25 -4.31 -5.91 -50.48
N ILE A 26 -5.35 -6.37 -49.78
CA ILE A 26 -5.30 -7.59 -48.96
C ILE A 26 -5.01 -8.81 -49.84
N ILE A 27 -5.64 -8.92 -51.02
CA ILE A 27 -5.40 -10.02 -51.95
C ILE A 27 -3.95 -10.01 -52.44
N THR A 28 -3.41 -8.86 -52.80
CA THR A 28 -2.01 -8.74 -53.26
C THR A 28 -1.03 -9.14 -52.15
N LEU A 29 -1.23 -8.65 -50.93
CA LEU A 29 -0.40 -9.02 -49.78
C LEU A 29 -0.46 -10.52 -49.46
N LEU A 30 -1.66 -11.12 -49.50
CA LEU A 30 -1.83 -12.55 -49.29
C LEU A 30 -1.18 -13.39 -50.39
N GLN A 31 -1.20 -12.92 -51.64
CA GLN A 31 -0.54 -13.58 -52.78
C GLN A 31 0.98 -13.55 -52.64
N GLU A 32 1.56 -12.37 -52.36
CA GLU A 32 3.00 -12.19 -52.14
C GLU A 32 3.49 -13.03 -50.96
N TRP A 33 2.74 -13.05 -49.87
CA TRP A 33 3.05 -13.85 -48.70
C TRP A 33 2.93 -15.35 -48.94
N ASN A 34 1.87 -15.80 -49.62
CA ASN A 34 1.76 -17.22 -50.00
C ASN A 34 2.91 -17.66 -50.89
N GLN A 35 3.34 -16.80 -51.81
CA GLN A 35 4.48 -17.08 -52.69
C GLN A 35 5.80 -17.16 -51.91
N THR A 36 6.00 -16.26 -50.94
CA THR A 36 7.17 -16.26 -50.06
C THR A 36 7.22 -17.51 -49.18
N LYS A 37 6.10 -17.90 -48.55
CA LYS A 37 6.04 -19.12 -47.74
C LYS A 37 6.29 -20.39 -48.51
N ILE A 38 5.73 -20.48 -49.73
CA ILE A 38 5.95 -21.63 -50.61
C ILE A 38 7.43 -21.71 -50.98
N SER A 39 8.09 -20.57 -51.20
CA SER A 39 9.53 -20.49 -51.45
C SER A 39 10.35 -20.93 -50.22
N ASP A 40 10.02 -20.42 -49.03
CA ASP A 40 10.74 -20.72 -47.78
C ASP A 40 10.60 -22.19 -47.35
N ALA A 41 9.47 -22.82 -47.70
CA ALA A 41 9.25 -24.25 -47.50
C ALA A 41 10.04 -25.13 -48.50
N GLY A 42 10.81 -24.55 -49.42
CA GLY A 42 11.59 -25.27 -50.42
C GLY A 42 10.87 -25.50 -51.74
N GLY A 43 9.79 -24.77 -52.01
CA GLY A 43 9.03 -24.81 -53.26
C GLY A 43 7.66 -25.50 -53.13
N LEU A 44 6.87 -25.38 -54.20
CA LEU A 44 5.47 -25.82 -54.23
C LEU A 44 5.31 -27.33 -53.99
N GLU A 45 6.25 -28.13 -54.50
CA GLU A 45 6.22 -29.58 -54.35
C GLU A 45 6.41 -29.99 -52.88
N VAL A 46 7.30 -29.32 -52.14
CA VAL A 46 7.53 -29.57 -50.71
C VAL A 46 6.36 -29.06 -49.87
N TRP A 47 5.82 -27.89 -50.23
CA TRP A 47 4.64 -27.31 -49.58
C TRP A 47 3.40 -28.22 -49.64
N GLN A 48 3.18 -28.91 -50.75
CA GLN A 48 2.01 -29.78 -50.92
C GLN A 48 2.06 -31.07 -50.10
N VAL A 49 3.25 -31.53 -49.69
CA VAL A 49 3.45 -32.75 -48.88
C VAL A 49 3.69 -32.45 -47.40
N LEU A 50 3.77 -31.17 -47.01
CA LEU A 50 3.97 -30.76 -45.62
C LEU A 50 2.79 -31.18 -44.73
N PRO A 51 3.04 -31.71 -43.52
CA PRO A 51 1.98 -32.04 -42.57
C PRO A 51 1.14 -30.82 -42.20
N ALA A 52 -0.16 -31.00 -42.00
CA ALA A 52 -1.11 -29.91 -41.70
C ALA A 52 -0.71 -29.05 -40.48
N LYS A 53 -0.01 -29.64 -39.51
CA LYS A 53 0.51 -28.95 -38.32
C LYS A 53 1.65 -27.97 -38.66
N ASP A 54 2.49 -28.32 -39.60
CA ASP A 54 3.64 -27.51 -40.03
C ASP A 54 3.17 -26.43 -41.00
N CYS A 55 2.20 -26.74 -41.88
CA CYS A 55 1.47 -25.74 -42.67
C CYS A 55 0.77 -24.70 -41.78
N ALA A 56 0.18 -25.11 -40.65
CA ALA A 56 -0.44 -24.20 -39.69
C ALA A 56 0.58 -23.27 -39.00
N ALA A 57 1.78 -23.76 -38.70
CA ALA A 57 2.87 -22.96 -38.15
C ALA A 57 3.36 -21.89 -39.15
N HIS A 58 3.46 -22.24 -40.43
CA HIS A 58 3.77 -21.28 -41.50
C HIS A 58 2.60 -20.30 -41.77
N ASN A 59 1.36 -20.66 -41.42
CA ASN A 59 0.18 -19.82 -41.60
C ASN A 59 -0.09 -18.84 -40.44
N LEU A 60 0.65 -18.90 -39.33
CA LEU A 60 0.57 -17.92 -38.25
C LEU A 60 1.23 -16.61 -38.72
N VAL A 61 0.36 -15.72 -39.18
CA VAL A 61 0.64 -14.44 -39.83
C VAL A 61 1.49 -13.50 -38.97
N THR A 62 2.58 -12.98 -39.55
CA THR A 62 3.30 -11.76 -39.12
C THR A 62 3.11 -10.66 -40.18
N ILE A 63 1.88 -10.38 -40.61
CA ILE A 63 1.64 -9.45 -41.75
C ILE A 63 1.36 -8.00 -41.29
N ALA A 64 0.81 -7.75 -40.11
CA ALA A 64 0.28 -6.40 -39.84
C ALA A 64 1.22 -5.38 -39.17
N LEU A 65 2.49 -5.71 -38.93
CA LEU A 65 3.43 -4.74 -38.36
C LEU A 65 4.36 -4.11 -39.40
N GLU A 66 4.59 -4.72 -40.56
CA GLU A 66 5.62 -4.22 -41.50
C GLU A 66 5.21 -2.92 -42.20
N GLY A 67 3.90 -2.67 -42.38
CA GLY A 67 3.36 -1.46 -43.01
C GLY A 67 3.21 -0.24 -42.08
N LEU A 68 3.39 -0.40 -40.77
CA LEU A 68 3.29 0.71 -39.81
C LEU A 68 4.62 1.46 -39.70
N LYS A 69 4.58 2.78 -39.53
CA LYS A 69 5.79 3.55 -39.22
C LYS A 69 6.35 3.10 -37.88
N GLU A 70 7.66 3.17 -37.71
CA GLU A 70 8.33 2.69 -36.49
C GLU A 70 7.80 3.36 -35.21
N GLN A 71 7.35 4.61 -35.33
CA GLN A 71 6.70 5.35 -34.25
C GLN A 71 5.31 4.82 -33.89
N GLU A 72 4.55 4.31 -34.87
CA GLU A 72 3.24 3.67 -34.68
C GLU A 72 3.43 2.27 -34.09
N LYS A 73 4.41 1.50 -34.57
CA LYS A 73 4.79 0.21 -33.96
C LYS A 73 5.20 0.39 -32.50
N CYS A 74 6.05 1.38 -32.22
CA CYS A 74 6.49 1.70 -30.87
C CYS A 74 5.31 2.06 -29.98
N THR A 75 4.41 2.95 -30.44
CA THR A 75 3.21 3.34 -29.67
C THR A 75 2.28 2.15 -29.38
N LEU A 76 2.10 1.25 -30.35
CA LEU A 76 1.18 0.10 -30.24
C LEU A 76 1.76 -1.08 -29.46
N THR A 77 3.09 -1.21 -29.41
CA THR A 77 3.81 -2.25 -28.67
C THR A 77 4.32 -1.78 -27.32
N LEU A 78 4.15 -0.49 -26.99
CA LEU A 78 4.57 0.08 -25.72
C LEU A 78 3.64 -0.38 -24.59
N TYR A 79 4.07 -1.42 -23.89
CA TYR A 79 3.45 -1.85 -22.64
C TYR A 79 4.07 -1.11 -21.46
N LEU A 80 3.40 -0.07 -20.99
CA LEU A 80 3.78 0.60 -19.76
C LEU A 80 3.14 -0.09 -18.56
N TRP A 81 3.92 -0.93 -17.88
CA TRP A 81 3.52 -1.45 -16.58
C TRP A 81 3.78 -0.40 -15.51
N SER A 82 2.73 0.33 -15.16
CA SER A 82 2.78 1.45 -14.24
C SER A 82 2.33 1.09 -12.82
N GLY A 83 1.97 -0.17 -12.56
CA GLY A 83 1.42 -0.64 -11.28
C GLY A 83 0.08 0.03 -10.92
N CYS A 84 -0.54 -0.38 -9.81
CA CYS A 84 -1.73 0.34 -9.30
C CYS A 84 -1.28 1.56 -8.48
N CYS A 85 -1.92 2.72 -8.70
CA CYS A 85 -1.69 3.93 -7.91
C CYS A 85 -1.75 3.71 -6.39
N MET A 86 -2.63 2.82 -5.91
CA MET A 86 -2.75 2.53 -4.48
C MET A 86 -1.55 1.80 -3.89
N HIS A 87 -0.94 0.90 -4.67
CA HIS A 87 0.30 0.27 -4.22
C HIS A 87 1.43 1.30 -4.13
N LYS A 88 1.43 2.34 -4.97
CA LYS A 88 2.41 3.44 -4.87
C LYS A 88 2.22 4.24 -3.59
N ASP A 89 0.99 4.62 -3.27
CA ASP A 89 0.68 5.29 -2.01
C ASP A 89 1.06 4.41 -0.81
N GLN A 90 0.66 3.13 -0.80
CA GLN A 90 1.04 2.20 0.28
C GLN A 90 2.56 2.04 0.42
N LYS A 91 3.31 2.03 -0.70
CA LYS A 91 4.77 1.98 -0.67
C LYS A 91 5.37 3.29 -0.16
N SER A 92 4.76 4.43 -0.49
CA SER A 92 5.14 5.74 0.03
C SER A 92 4.93 5.81 1.54
N PHE A 93 3.78 5.33 2.03
CA PHE A 93 3.49 5.18 3.45
C PHE A 93 4.52 4.28 4.17
N GLN A 94 4.84 3.11 3.60
CA GLN A 94 5.86 2.21 4.16
C GLN A 94 7.24 2.87 4.23
N GLY A 95 7.64 3.56 3.17
CA GLY A 95 8.90 4.31 3.12
C GLY A 95 8.93 5.46 4.13
N GLY A 96 7.85 6.23 4.23
CA GLY A 96 7.70 7.32 5.20
C GLY A 96 7.78 6.82 6.64
N ASN A 97 7.10 5.72 6.98
CA ASN A 97 7.19 5.12 8.31
C ASN A 97 8.62 4.64 8.61
N ALA A 98 9.31 4.01 7.65
CA ALA A 98 10.70 3.58 7.85
C ALA A 98 11.65 4.77 8.08
N ALA A 99 11.49 5.85 7.29
CA ALA A 99 12.25 7.07 7.46
C ALA A 99 11.98 7.73 8.82
N MET A 100 10.71 7.88 9.21
CA MET A 100 10.31 8.44 10.51
C MET A 100 10.93 7.67 11.68
N MET A 101 10.89 6.33 11.65
CA MET A 101 11.50 5.51 12.71
C MET A 101 13.03 5.71 12.76
N ALA A 102 13.70 5.88 11.62
CA ALA A 102 15.12 6.17 11.56
C ALA A 102 15.47 7.58 12.07
N SER A 103 14.60 8.57 11.79
CA SER A 103 14.79 9.98 12.15
C SER A 103 15.00 10.19 13.64
N TRP A 104 14.37 9.40 14.53
CA TRP A 104 14.59 9.52 15.97
C TRP A 104 16.08 9.42 16.33
N LYS A 105 16.76 8.42 15.77
CA LYS A 105 18.20 8.20 15.99
C LYS A 105 19.03 9.27 15.30
N GLU A 106 18.72 9.61 14.05
CA GLU A 106 19.45 10.61 13.27
C GLU A 106 19.41 12.00 13.93
N LEU A 107 18.27 12.37 14.50
CA LEU A 107 18.06 13.62 15.21
C LEU A 107 18.50 13.57 16.68
N SER A 108 19.05 12.45 17.15
CA SER A 108 19.44 12.24 18.56
C SER A 108 18.30 12.49 19.56
N LEU A 109 17.08 12.16 19.15
CA LEU A 109 15.87 12.25 19.97
C LEU A 109 15.57 10.89 20.62
N LEU A 110 14.87 10.92 21.76
CA LEU A 110 14.34 9.69 22.34
C LEU A 110 13.26 9.15 21.41
N GLY A 111 13.40 7.89 20.98
CA GLY A 111 12.42 7.22 20.13
C GLY A 111 11.33 6.49 20.91
N PRO A 112 10.36 5.90 20.20
CA PRO A 112 9.27 5.12 20.78
C PRO A 112 9.73 3.97 21.67
N ILE A 113 8.91 3.65 22.68
CA ILE A 113 9.15 2.49 23.54
C ILE A 113 9.14 1.18 22.75
N LEU A 114 9.98 0.22 23.16
CA LEU A 114 9.97 -1.13 22.59
C LEU A 114 8.68 -1.86 22.95
N LEU A 115 8.00 -2.39 21.94
CA LEU A 115 6.77 -3.17 22.08
C LEU A 115 7.10 -4.66 21.91
N ALA A 116 7.90 -5.16 22.86
CA ALA A 116 8.48 -6.49 22.86
C ALA A 116 7.42 -7.60 22.77
N ASN A 117 7.68 -8.64 21.98
CA ASN A 117 6.84 -9.84 22.01
C ASN A 117 7.00 -10.57 23.37
N LYS A 118 6.09 -11.51 23.66
CA LYS A 118 6.08 -12.24 24.95
C LYS A 118 7.40 -12.94 25.28
N TYR A 119 8.11 -13.47 24.27
CA TYR A 119 9.36 -14.19 24.46
C TYR A 119 10.52 -13.23 24.83
N ASN A 120 10.51 -12.03 24.25
CA ASN A 120 11.56 -11.04 24.45
C ASN A 120 11.27 -10.10 25.63
N ALA A 121 10.03 -10.02 26.11
CA ALA A 121 9.60 -9.03 27.09
C ALA A 121 10.39 -9.09 28.41
N GLN A 122 10.63 -10.29 28.94
CA GLN A 122 11.39 -10.44 30.19
C GLN A 122 12.86 -10.04 30.02
N ALA A 123 13.48 -10.43 28.90
CA ALA A 123 14.84 -10.06 28.58
C ALA A 123 14.98 -8.54 28.39
N ILE A 124 14.03 -7.90 27.70
CA ILE A 124 14.02 -6.44 27.54
C ILE A 124 13.82 -5.72 28.87
N HIS A 125 12.89 -6.19 29.71
CA HIS A 125 12.70 -5.62 31.04
C HIS A 125 13.99 -5.72 31.87
N TRP A 126 14.69 -6.86 31.82
CA TRP A 126 15.99 -7.03 32.47
C TRP A 126 17.03 -6.04 31.92
N ILE A 127 17.15 -5.94 30.59
CA ILE A 127 18.10 -5.03 29.93
C ILE A 127 17.88 -3.57 30.32
N LEU A 128 16.62 -3.15 30.44
CA LEU A 128 16.23 -1.78 30.76
C LEU A 128 16.16 -1.51 32.27
N SER A 129 16.28 -2.54 33.11
CA SER A 129 16.18 -2.39 34.56
C SER A 129 17.42 -1.69 35.14
N SER A 130 17.22 -0.87 36.17
CA SER A 130 18.31 -0.28 36.96
C SER A 130 19.17 -1.33 37.66
N GLU A 131 18.65 -2.55 37.86
CA GLU A 131 19.32 -3.68 38.50
C GLU A 131 20.44 -4.28 37.66
N LYS A 132 20.38 -4.16 36.33
CA LYS A 132 21.46 -4.58 35.44
C LYS A 132 22.74 -3.76 35.65
N GLY A 133 22.60 -2.50 36.09
CA GLY A 133 23.72 -1.58 36.32
C GLY A 133 24.54 -1.32 35.05
N SER A 134 25.86 -1.23 35.19
CA SER A 134 26.80 -0.99 34.06
C SER A 134 27.28 -2.27 33.37
N LYS A 135 26.57 -3.40 33.54
CA LYS A 135 26.98 -4.66 32.89
C LYS A 135 26.85 -4.53 31.38
N PRO A 136 27.90 -4.88 30.61
CA PRO A 136 27.84 -4.81 29.15
C PRO A 136 26.72 -5.71 28.63
N VAL A 137 26.02 -5.23 27.60
CA VAL A 137 24.96 -5.95 26.91
C VAL A 137 25.62 -7.05 26.08
N ASP A 138 25.15 -8.30 26.21
CA ASP A 138 25.68 -9.42 25.44
C ASP A 138 25.07 -9.49 24.02
N ASP A 139 25.68 -10.30 23.14
CA ASP A 139 25.25 -10.42 21.74
C ASP A 139 23.79 -10.93 21.61
N SER A 140 23.33 -11.76 22.55
CA SER A 140 21.96 -12.29 22.57
C SER A 140 20.95 -11.20 22.98
N GLU A 141 21.32 -10.34 23.91
CA GLU A 141 20.54 -9.19 24.35
C GLU A 141 20.48 -8.12 23.25
N ILE A 142 21.57 -7.89 22.52
CA ILE A 142 21.57 -7.02 21.32
C ILE A 142 20.59 -7.58 20.28
N ALA A 143 20.68 -8.87 19.94
CA ALA A 143 19.74 -9.50 19.00
C ALA A 143 18.28 -9.42 19.49
N THR A 144 18.05 -9.50 20.80
CA THR A 144 16.71 -9.36 21.40
C THR A 144 16.15 -7.94 21.23
N LEU A 145 17.00 -6.92 21.39
CA LEU A 145 16.64 -5.53 21.14
C LEU A 145 16.35 -5.29 19.65
N GLU A 146 17.22 -5.78 18.76
CA GLU A 146 17.08 -5.61 17.30
C GLU A 146 15.85 -6.31 16.72
N THR A 147 15.48 -7.47 17.28
CA THR A 147 14.27 -8.20 16.85
C THR A 147 12.98 -7.63 17.42
N SER A 148 13.08 -6.73 18.40
CA SER A 148 11.91 -6.11 19.01
C SER A 148 11.55 -4.83 18.26
N THR A 149 10.27 -4.70 17.96
CA THR A 149 9.75 -3.57 17.16
C THR A 149 9.07 -2.55 18.07
N CYS A 150 9.01 -1.31 17.63
CA CYS A 150 8.44 -0.19 18.37
C CYS A 150 7.55 0.67 17.46
N GLY A 151 7.02 1.75 18.01
CA GLY A 151 6.41 2.82 17.23
C GLY A 151 4.93 2.64 16.90
N GLY A 152 4.39 3.62 16.19
CA GLY A 152 2.96 3.77 15.91
C GLY A 152 2.42 2.64 15.04
N ALA A 153 3.14 2.26 13.98
CA ALA A 153 2.72 1.15 13.11
C ALA A 153 2.62 -0.18 13.89
N LYS A 154 3.56 -0.42 14.82
CA LYS A 154 3.52 -1.60 15.68
C LYS A 154 2.34 -1.51 16.66
N ALA A 155 2.11 -0.36 17.29
CA ALA A 155 0.98 -0.15 18.19
C ALA A 155 -0.37 -0.38 17.47
N ALA A 156 -0.51 0.08 16.24
CA ALA A 156 -1.69 -0.17 15.40
C ALA A 156 -1.91 -1.68 15.15
N ALA A 157 -0.86 -2.41 14.76
CA ALA A 157 -0.93 -3.85 14.56
C ALA A 157 -1.29 -4.62 15.85
N LEU A 158 -0.76 -4.20 17.01
CA LEU A 158 -1.12 -4.82 18.28
C LEU A 158 -2.58 -4.56 18.65
N SER A 159 -3.06 -3.34 18.42
CA SER A 159 -4.45 -2.96 18.69
C SER A 159 -5.43 -3.76 17.83
N ASP A 160 -5.13 -3.92 16.54
CA ASP A 160 -5.90 -4.78 15.64
C ASP A 160 -5.92 -6.24 16.10
N ALA A 161 -4.78 -6.78 16.54
CA ALA A 161 -4.71 -8.13 17.07
C ALA A 161 -5.50 -8.34 18.37
N ILE A 162 -5.74 -7.27 19.14
CA ILE A 162 -6.59 -7.29 20.34
C ILE A 162 -8.07 -7.18 19.94
N PHE A 163 -8.44 -6.17 19.17
CA PHE A 163 -9.85 -5.79 18.95
C PHE A 163 -10.50 -6.45 17.74
N ASN A 164 -9.73 -6.88 16.73
CA ASN A 164 -10.24 -7.62 15.57
C ASN A 164 -9.88 -9.11 15.62
N ASN A 165 -9.57 -9.63 16.82
CA ASN A 165 -9.25 -11.03 16.98
C ASN A 165 -10.46 -11.91 16.68
N ARG A 166 -10.31 -12.90 15.78
CA ARG A 166 -11.38 -13.88 15.48
C ARG A 166 -11.79 -14.71 16.68
N PHE A 167 -10.93 -14.82 17.69
CA PHE A 167 -11.21 -15.60 18.90
C PHE A 167 -11.45 -14.67 20.08
N ASN A 168 -12.72 -14.52 20.47
CA ASN A 168 -13.15 -13.65 21.58
C ASN A 168 -12.52 -14.04 22.93
N LYS A 169 -11.99 -15.27 23.07
CA LYS A 169 -11.24 -15.70 24.26
C LYS A 169 -9.78 -15.22 24.27
N LYS A 170 -9.22 -14.87 23.12
CA LYS A 170 -7.81 -14.45 22.94
C LYS A 170 -7.66 -12.95 22.70
N GLY A 171 -8.68 -12.30 22.15
CA GLY A 171 -8.78 -10.84 22.02
C GLY A 171 -9.93 -10.26 22.85
N GLN A 172 -10.29 -9.02 22.56
CA GLN A 172 -11.34 -8.27 23.25
C GLN A 172 -12.39 -7.63 22.31
N PRO A 173 -12.79 -8.27 21.18
CA PRO A 173 -13.68 -7.63 20.20
C PRO A 173 -15.02 -7.18 20.83
N ASP A 174 -15.74 -8.09 21.50
CA ASP A 174 -17.05 -7.77 22.07
C ASP A 174 -16.95 -6.74 23.21
N THR A 175 -15.99 -6.92 24.13
CA THR A 175 -15.80 -6.00 25.27
C THR A 175 -15.52 -4.58 24.78
N HIS A 176 -14.68 -4.44 23.76
CA HIS A 176 -14.36 -3.15 23.13
C HIS A 176 -15.59 -2.53 22.47
N VAL A 177 -16.29 -3.28 21.63
CA VAL A 177 -17.48 -2.77 20.92
C VAL A 177 -18.56 -2.33 21.89
N TYR A 178 -18.87 -3.12 22.92
CA TYR A 178 -19.88 -2.74 23.91
C TYR A 178 -19.52 -1.46 24.66
N TYR A 179 -18.28 -1.34 25.14
CA TYR A 179 -17.82 -0.14 25.83
C TYR A 179 -17.89 1.10 24.92
N PHE A 180 -17.45 0.99 23.67
CA PHE A 180 -17.51 2.12 22.74
C PHE A 180 -18.95 2.48 22.31
N ILE A 181 -19.87 1.52 22.21
CA ILE A 181 -21.29 1.81 21.98
C ILE A 181 -21.91 2.54 23.17
N GLU A 182 -21.55 2.18 24.41
CA GLU A 182 -22.00 2.89 25.61
C GLU A 182 -21.45 4.33 25.65
N GLU A 183 -20.20 4.53 25.26
CA GLU A 183 -19.50 5.82 25.36
C GLU A 183 -19.72 6.76 24.16
N LEU A 184 -19.85 6.23 22.94
CA LEU A 184 -19.97 6.99 21.69
C LEU A 184 -21.34 6.84 21.01
N GLY A 185 -22.19 5.93 21.51
CA GLY A 185 -23.49 5.62 20.92
C GLY A 185 -23.43 4.54 19.82
N GLN A 186 -24.60 4.24 19.26
CA GLN A 186 -24.79 3.14 18.30
C GLN A 186 -24.12 3.35 16.93
N GLU A 187 -23.56 4.54 16.67
CA GLU A 187 -22.80 4.82 15.46
C GLU A 187 -21.44 4.11 15.46
N PHE A 188 -20.94 3.70 16.63
CA PHE A 188 -19.75 2.88 16.73
C PHE A 188 -20.02 1.43 16.31
N TRP A 189 -19.53 1.05 15.14
CA TRP A 189 -19.76 -0.29 14.59
C TRP A 189 -18.64 -1.29 14.93
N CYS A 190 -17.37 -0.92 14.72
CA CYS A 190 -16.23 -1.79 15.02
C CYS A 190 -14.89 -1.04 14.98
N PHE A 191 -13.85 -1.68 15.50
CA PHE A 191 -12.46 -1.22 15.37
C PHE A 191 -11.99 -1.30 13.90
N PRO A 192 -11.30 -0.27 13.36
CA PRO A 192 -10.65 -0.36 12.05
C PRO A 192 -9.65 -1.52 11.97
N GLN A 193 -9.55 -2.17 10.81
CA GLN A 193 -8.68 -3.33 10.61
C GLN A 193 -7.34 -2.95 10.01
N THR A 194 -6.24 -3.64 10.39
CA THR A 194 -4.92 -3.51 9.73
C THR A 194 -4.74 -4.47 8.54
N ASN A 195 -5.83 -4.84 7.87
CA ASN A 195 -5.80 -5.85 6.81
C ASN A 195 -4.90 -5.41 5.63
N ASN A 196 -4.03 -6.32 5.19
CA ASN A 196 -3.13 -6.16 4.05
C ASN A 196 -3.85 -5.96 2.70
N THR A 197 -5.14 -6.29 2.59
CA THR A 197 -5.93 -6.08 1.36
C THR A 197 -6.53 -4.68 1.25
N CYS A 198 -6.48 -3.88 2.32
CA CYS A 198 -7.03 -2.52 2.36
C CYS A 198 -5.89 -1.51 2.46
N PHE A 199 -5.82 -0.58 1.51
CA PHE A 199 -4.86 0.52 1.52
C PHE A 199 -5.20 1.51 2.65
N GLY A 200 -4.17 2.12 3.28
CA GLY A 200 -4.36 3.06 4.38
C GLY A 200 -4.84 2.44 5.72
N SER A 201 -4.88 1.12 5.83
CA SER A 201 -5.44 0.41 6.99
C SER A 201 -4.75 0.75 8.31
N TYR A 202 -3.42 0.85 8.32
CA TYR A 202 -2.63 1.23 9.49
C TYR A 202 -2.88 2.66 9.94
N SER A 203 -2.95 3.60 8.99
CA SER A 203 -3.28 4.99 9.30
C SER A 203 -4.69 5.12 9.88
N LYS A 204 -5.66 4.35 9.38
CA LYS A 204 -7.03 4.40 9.88
C LYS A 204 -7.09 3.98 11.35
N VAL A 205 -6.34 2.94 11.69
CA VAL A 205 -6.15 2.52 13.08
C VAL A 205 -5.46 3.61 13.89
N ALA A 206 -4.43 4.26 13.34
CA ALA A 206 -3.73 5.33 14.03
C ALA A 206 -4.66 6.52 14.33
N GLY A 207 -5.49 6.95 13.38
CA GLY A 207 -6.47 8.02 13.58
C GLY A 207 -7.49 7.70 14.67
N GLU A 208 -8.02 6.48 14.67
CA GLU A 208 -8.91 5.98 15.72
C GLU A 208 -8.25 6.00 17.12
N LEU A 209 -7.04 5.44 17.23
CA LEU A 209 -6.30 5.37 18.49
C LEU A 209 -5.93 6.75 19.03
N VAL A 210 -5.60 7.72 18.17
CA VAL A 210 -5.29 9.10 18.59
C VAL A 210 -6.57 9.83 19.02
N THR A 211 -7.64 9.71 18.24
CA THR A 211 -8.90 10.42 18.49
C THR A 211 -9.58 9.93 19.77
N GLN A 212 -9.61 8.61 19.98
CA GLN A 212 -10.28 7.99 21.12
C GLN A 212 -9.28 7.49 22.18
N ARG A 213 -8.06 8.05 22.19
CA ARG A 213 -6.93 7.64 23.06
C ARG A 213 -7.34 7.39 24.50
N GLN A 214 -8.07 8.35 25.08
CA GLN A 214 -8.44 8.31 26.49
C GLN A 214 -9.37 7.12 26.79
N LYS A 215 -10.34 6.85 25.91
CA LYS A 215 -11.25 5.69 26.01
C LYS A 215 -10.50 4.36 25.90
N TYR A 216 -9.52 4.28 24.99
CA TYR A 216 -8.66 3.09 24.90
C TYR A 216 -7.79 2.86 26.14
N ILE A 217 -7.36 3.92 26.84
CA ILE A 217 -6.66 3.81 28.12
C ILE A 217 -7.62 3.34 29.23
N GLU A 218 -8.86 3.81 29.22
CA GLU A 218 -9.90 3.44 30.18
C GLU A 218 -10.34 1.97 30.09
N LEU A 219 -10.11 1.31 28.95
CA LEU A 219 -10.20 -0.15 28.83
C LEU A 219 -9.24 -0.92 29.76
N GLU A 220 -8.51 -0.25 30.66
CA GLU A 220 -7.78 -0.85 31.76
C GLU A 220 -8.59 -1.88 32.57
N PHE A 221 -9.90 -1.68 32.72
CA PHE A 221 -10.78 -2.63 33.42
C PHE A 221 -10.80 -4.03 32.77
N MET A 222 -10.39 -4.18 31.50
CA MET A 222 -10.35 -5.48 30.81
C MET A 222 -9.43 -6.48 31.51
N LYS A 223 -8.39 -6.01 32.22
CA LYS A 223 -7.51 -6.88 33.00
C LYS A 223 -8.23 -7.55 34.16
N ASP A 224 -9.18 -6.84 34.79
CA ASP A 224 -9.89 -7.29 35.99
C ASP A 224 -10.94 -8.35 35.68
N LYS A 225 -11.42 -8.40 34.44
CA LYS A 225 -12.36 -9.41 33.93
C LYS A 225 -11.73 -10.82 33.82
N LYS A 226 -10.41 -10.92 33.96
CA LYS A 226 -9.64 -12.17 33.84
C LYS A 226 -9.41 -12.80 35.20
N THR A 227 -9.28 -14.13 35.22
CA THR A 227 -8.99 -14.90 36.45
C THR A 227 -7.73 -14.44 37.16
N THR A 228 -6.71 -13.99 36.42
CA THR A 228 -5.43 -13.53 36.98
C THR A 228 -5.42 -12.05 37.34
N SER A 229 -6.47 -11.29 37.00
CA SER A 229 -6.53 -9.82 37.14
C SER A 229 -5.27 -9.10 36.63
N ALA A 230 -4.71 -9.59 35.53
CA ALA A 230 -3.41 -9.15 35.01
C ALA A 230 -3.48 -8.93 33.50
N TRP A 231 -2.68 -7.97 33.03
CA TRP A 231 -2.50 -7.70 31.63
C TRP A 231 -1.83 -8.87 30.90
N THR A 232 -2.27 -9.14 29.67
CA THR A 232 -1.44 -9.89 28.74
C THR A 232 -0.34 -8.98 28.20
N ASN A 233 0.75 -9.58 27.72
CA ASN A 233 1.87 -8.82 27.15
C ASN A 233 1.43 -7.86 26.03
N ILE A 234 0.51 -8.29 25.17
CA ILE A 234 0.04 -7.45 24.05
C ILE A 234 -0.82 -6.28 24.52
N GLU A 235 -1.68 -6.48 25.53
CA GLU A 235 -2.49 -5.41 26.11
C GLU A 235 -1.62 -4.41 26.88
N LEU A 236 -0.64 -4.88 27.65
CA LEU A 236 0.29 -4.00 28.36
C LEU A 236 1.11 -3.15 27.37
N ASN A 237 1.61 -3.75 26.30
CA ASN A 237 2.31 -3.02 25.25
C ASN A 237 1.42 -1.96 24.61
N MET A 238 0.18 -2.29 24.28
CA MET A 238 -0.77 -1.35 23.71
C MET A 238 -1.10 -0.20 24.68
N TYR A 239 -1.37 -0.51 25.95
CA TYR A 239 -1.59 0.49 27.00
C TYR A 239 -0.40 1.44 27.18
N ASN A 240 0.82 0.89 27.23
CA ASN A 240 2.05 1.69 27.35
C ASN A 240 2.28 2.53 26.09
N ALA A 241 2.02 1.99 24.90
CA ALA A 241 2.13 2.72 23.63
C ALA A 241 1.22 3.95 23.59
N LEU A 242 -0.02 3.85 24.11
CA LEU A 242 -0.96 4.96 24.19
C LEU A 242 -0.61 6.01 25.25
N LYS A 243 0.37 5.72 26.12
CA LYS A 243 0.91 6.66 27.10
C LYS A 243 2.25 7.26 26.69
N ASP A 244 2.93 6.63 25.74
CA ASP A 244 4.23 7.05 25.26
C ASP A 244 4.13 8.22 24.26
N PRO A 245 4.66 9.42 24.57
CA PRO A 245 4.56 10.60 23.69
C PRO A 245 5.17 10.37 22.31
N THR A 246 6.26 9.61 22.22
CA THR A 246 6.97 9.33 20.96
C THR A 246 6.18 8.37 20.07
N THR A 247 5.58 7.32 20.65
CA THR A 247 4.65 6.44 19.92
C THR A 247 3.41 7.20 19.46
N LEU A 248 2.86 8.08 20.30
CA LEU A 248 1.73 8.94 19.93
C LEU A 248 2.09 9.90 18.80
N THR A 249 3.29 10.47 18.82
CA THR A 249 3.78 11.32 17.73
C THR A 249 3.76 10.55 16.41
N GLU A 250 4.29 9.32 16.39
CA GLU A 250 4.22 8.49 15.19
C GLU A 250 2.77 8.20 14.77
N LEU A 251 1.89 7.77 15.68
CA LEU A 251 0.48 7.51 15.37
C LEU A 251 -0.21 8.76 14.77
N THR A 252 0.07 9.94 15.33
CA THR A 252 -0.45 11.20 14.80
C THR A 252 0.05 11.47 13.39
N ILE A 253 1.33 11.28 13.10
CA ILE A 253 1.87 11.46 11.75
C ILE A 253 1.25 10.46 10.76
N LEU A 254 1.07 9.19 11.14
CA LEU A 254 0.42 8.20 10.27
C LEU A 254 -1.04 8.58 9.95
N ALA A 255 -1.77 9.12 10.93
CA ALA A 255 -3.13 9.60 10.75
C ALA A 255 -3.17 10.86 9.87
N LEU A 256 -2.27 11.82 10.09
CA LEU A 256 -2.17 13.04 9.29
C LEU A 256 -1.81 12.74 7.83
N TYR A 257 -0.84 11.85 7.59
CA TYR A 257 -0.50 11.43 6.22
C TYR A 257 -1.72 10.88 5.49
N GLN A 258 -2.58 10.16 6.20
CA GLN A 258 -3.79 9.62 5.61
C GLN A 258 -4.78 10.72 5.19
N GLN A 259 -4.96 11.73 6.04
CA GLN A 259 -5.85 12.85 5.79
C GLN A 259 -5.32 13.80 4.70
N VAL A 260 -4.01 13.99 4.66
CA VAL A 260 -3.33 14.94 3.76
C VAL A 260 -3.06 14.35 2.38
N ILE A 261 -2.62 13.09 2.31
CA ILE A 261 -2.18 12.45 1.07
C ILE A 261 -3.09 11.28 0.71
N THR A 262 -3.19 10.25 1.55
CA THR A 262 -3.80 8.97 1.16
C THR A 262 -5.25 9.13 0.70
N HIS A 263 -6.14 9.69 1.51
CA HIS A 263 -7.56 9.86 1.15
C HIS A 263 -7.74 10.75 -0.09
N PRO A 264 -7.19 11.98 -0.13
CA PRO A 264 -7.23 12.80 -1.34
C PRO A 264 -6.70 12.11 -2.59
N TYR A 265 -5.56 11.42 -2.49
CA TYR A 265 -4.96 10.72 -3.61
C TYR A 265 -5.86 9.58 -4.10
N MET A 266 -6.48 8.82 -3.19
CA MET A 266 -7.48 7.80 -3.53
C MET A 266 -8.69 8.41 -4.23
N HIS A 267 -9.19 9.55 -3.76
CA HIS A 267 -10.29 10.26 -4.41
C HIS A 267 -9.93 10.72 -5.82
N LEU A 268 -8.73 11.24 -6.04
CA LEU A 268 -8.31 11.74 -7.35
C LEU A 268 -8.14 10.59 -8.37
N VAL A 269 -7.65 9.43 -7.94
CA VAL A 269 -7.37 8.31 -8.85
C VAL A 269 -8.49 7.26 -8.94
N ARG A 270 -9.46 7.26 -8.01
CA ARG A 270 -10.59 6.29 -8.00
C ARG A 270 -11.97 6.92 -7.81
N GLY A 271 -12.04 8.23 -7.60
CA GLY A 271 -13.30 8.93 -7.37
C GLY A 271 -14.16 9.09 -8.61
N PRO A 272 -15.35 9.72 -8.45
CA PRO A 272 -16.23 10.04 -9.56
C PRO A 272 -15.49 10.86 -10.62
N GLY A 273 -15.47 10.37 -11.87
CA GLY A 273 -14.72 10.99 -12.98
C GLY A 273 -13.40 10.28 -13.33
N ALA A 274 -12.86 9.44 -12.44
CA ALA A 274 -11.60 8.73 -12.68
C ALA A 274 -11.75 7.41 -13.48
N LYS A 275 -12.96 7.06 -13.95
CA LYS A 275 -13.22 5.81 -14.70
C LYS A 275 -12.40 5.69 -15.99
N ASN A 276 -12.01 6.82 -16.57
CA ASN A 276 -11.21 6.89 -17.80
C ASN A 276 -9.81 7.46 -17.55
N LEU A 277 -9.36 7.57 -16.29
CA LEU A 277 -8.05 8.13 -15.97
C LEU A 277 -6.97 7.18 -16.48
N ASN A 278 -6.25 7.60 -17.53
CA ASN A 278 -5.10 6.85 -18.01
C ASN A 278 -3.95 7.03 -17.02
N ILE A 279 -3.29 5.93 -16.68
CA ILE A 279 -2.17 5.92 -15.76
C ILE A 279 -0.97 6.77 -16.23
N LEU A 280 -0.85 6.99 -17.54
CA LEU A 280 0.16 7.87 -18.12
C LEU A 280 -0.11 9.35 -17.83
N ASP A 281 -1.37 9.69 -17.57
CA ASP A 281 -1.81 11.06 -17.27
C ASP A 281 -1.70 11.38 -15.77
N VAL A 282 -1.27 10.42 -14.94
CA VAL A 282 -1.14 10.59 -13.48
C VAL A 282 0.21 11.23 -13.10
N GLY A 283 1.12 11.42 -14.06
CA GLY A 283 2.41 12.06 -13.83
C GLY A 283 2.34 13.42 -13.11
N PRO A 284 1.49 14.37 -13.57
CA PRO A 284 1.27 15.64 -12.89
C PRO A 284 0.81 15.49 -11.44
N LEU A 285 -0.09 14.54 -11.15
CA LEU A 285 -0.55 14.27 -9.78
C LEU A 285 0.61 13.83 -8.87
N HIS A 286 1.56 13.04 -9.37
CA HIS A 286 2.74 12.65 -8.58
C HIS A 286 3.68 13.82 -8.30
N VAL A 287 3.75 14.79 -9.23
CA VAL A 287 4.46 16.05 -9.01
C VAL A 287 3.76 16.88 -7.92
N GLU A 288 2.43 16.98 -7.95
CA GLU A 288 1.66 17.68 -6.91
C GLU A 288 1.87 17.06 -5.52
N VAL A 289 1.86 15.72 -5.41
CA VAL A 289 2.16 15.02 -4.15
C VAL A 289 3.56 15.38 -3.63
N ARG A 290 4.57 15.36 -4.50
CA ARG A 290 5.95 15.74 -4.14
C ARG A 290 6.00 17.18 -3.64
N ASP A 291 5.38 18.10 -4.39
CA ASP A 291 5.43 19.53 -4.11
C ASP A 291 4.67 19.86 -2.82
N LEU A 292 3.55 19.19 -2.54
CA LEU A 292 2.84 19.29 -1.26
C LEU A 292 3.69 18.78 -0.10
N CYS A 293 4.35 17.62 -0.25
CA CYS A 293 5.26 17.11 0.78
C CYS A 293 6.39 18.12 1.07
N GLN A 294 6.99 18.72 0.03
CA GLN A 294 8.01 19.75 0.22
C GLN A 294 7.44 20.99 0.92
N LYS A 295 6.24 21.44 0.53
CA LYS A 295 5.56 22.57 1.15
C LYS A 295 5.30 22.35 2.65
N ILE A 296 4.94 21.13 3.05
CA ILE A 296 4.75 20.76 4.46
C ILE A 296 6.08 20.67 5.21
N ILE A 297 7.15 20.19 4.55
CA ILE A 297 8.50 20.19 5.13
C ILE A 297 8.97 21.62 5.40
N ASP A 298 8.76 22.53 4.43
CA ASP A 298 9.16 23.93 4.52
C ASP A 298 8.31 24.71 5.53
N ASN A 299 7.04 24.33 5.70
CA ASN A 299 6.12 24.94 6.65
C ASN A 299 5.19 23.90 7.31
N PRO A 300 5.63 23.27 8.42
CA PRO A 300 4.83 22.28 9.15
C PRO A 300 3.53 22.84 9.72
N ASP A 301 3.46 24.17 9.92
CA ASP A 301 2.29 24.86 10.44
C ASP A 301 1.10 24.87 9.48
N LEU A 302 1.21 24.24 8.31
CA LEU A 302 0.09 24.05 7.38
C LEU A 302 -0.90 22.96 7.83
N VAL A 303 -0.43 21.95 8.56
CA VAL A 303 -1.23 20.76 8.91
C VAL A 303 -1.74 20.87 10.36
N PRO A 304 -2.96 20.44 10.69
CA PRO A 304 -3.40 20.35 12.09
C PRO A 304 -2.48 19.41 12.91
N PRO A 305 -2.29 19.66 14.22
CA PRO A 305 -2.88 20.75 15.03
C PRO A 305 -2.13 22.08 14.93
N PHE A 306 -1.04 22.16 14.14
CA PHE A 306 -0.16 23.33 14.09
C PHE A 306 -0.88 24.58 13.54
N LYS A 307 -1.78 24.39 12.56
CA LYS A 307 -2.82 25.38 12.17
C LYS A 307 -4.15 25.03 12.84
N CYS A 308 -4.62 25.86 13.77
CA CYS A 308 -5.98 25.78 14.32
C CYS A 308 -6.98 26.56 13.45
N ASP A 309 -6.97 26.30 12.14
CA ASP A 309 -7.88 26.90 11.16
C ASP A 309 -8.82 25.83 10.60
N PRO A 310 -10.15 25.97 10.73
CA PRO A 310 -11.13 25.08 10.13
C PRO A 310 -10.97 24.90 8.61
N GLU A 311 -10.35 25.87 7.93
CA GLU A 311 -10.11 25.86 6.48
C GLU A 311 -8.69 25.44 6.09
N SER A 312 -7.87 24.98 7.06
CA SER A 312 -6.49 24.50 6.82
C SER A 312 -6.40 23.44 5.73
N TYR A 313 -7.45 22.64 5.53
CA TYR A 313 -7.52 21.60 4.51
C TYR A 313 -7.35 22.13 3.08
N ILE A 314 -7.71 23.38 2.80
CA ILE A 314 -7.62 23.97 1.45
C ILE A 314 -6.16 23.99 0.97
N GLU A 315 -5.23 24.27 1.88
CA GLU A 315 -3.81 24.44 1.55
C GLU A 315 -2.96 23.21 1.87
N ALA A 316 -3.49 22.32 2.73
CA ALA A 316 -2.76 21.22 3.34
C ALA A 316 -3.23 19.83 2.87
N ALA A 317 -4.46 19.67 2.39
CA ALA A 317 -4.90 18.42 1.76
C ALA A 317 -4.60 18.44 0.25
N LEU A 318 -4.16 17.32 -0.31
CA LEU A 318 -3.80 17.22 -1.73
C LEU A 318 -4.94 17.59 -2.69
N ASP A 319 -6.19 17.32 -2.34
CA ASP A 319 -7.36 17.65 -3.16
C ASP A 319 -8.11 18.90 -2.67
N GLY A 320 -7.59 19.57 -1.64
CA GLY A 320 -8.20 20.75 -1.03
C GLY A 320 -9.58 20.52 -0.43
N LYS A 321 -9.97 19.26 -0.15
CA LYS A 321 -11.26 18.93 0.46
C LYS A 321 -11.14 18.76 1.97
N LYS A 322 -12.28 18.83 2.66
CA LYS A 322 -12.37 18.64 4.11
C LYS A 322 -11.79 17.30 4.54
N TRP A 323 -11.16 17.30 5.72
CA TRP A 323 -10.70 16.11 6.43
C TRP A 323 -11.86 15.11 6.64
N GLU A 324 -11.55 13.82 6.57
CA GLU A 324 -12.48 12.70 6.80
C GLU A 324 -12.58 12.29 8.28
#